data_AF-A0A1F7K953-F1
#
_entry.id   AF-A0A1F7K953-F1
#
_cell.length_a   1.000
_cell.length_b   1.000
_cell.length_c   1.000
_cell.angle_alpha   90.00
_cell.angle_beta   90.00
_cell.angle_gamma   90.00
#
_symmetry.space_group_name_H-M   'P 1'
#
loop_
_entity.id
_entity.type
_entity.pdbx_description
1 polymer ?
#
loop_
_entity_poly.entity_id
_entity_poly.type
_entity_poly.pdbx_seq_one_letter_code
_entity_poly.pdbx_strand_id
1 'polypeptide(L)'
;METLINLKFLLSQKGNAMFDKFIEYSLREEKRLHQKIELNIKARGGEELPIEKRMKASIERAFKKSGFTHQQVNEKSRASWGGSIFKRAKAVGMEDAYSSIMGLPSHSVHGNWQDLITNHLKYEEDRTFTPNTDWADSKPQAPFAIALVSVAIGQEYLEKVIPEYHEKKQIKERLDDLMVRIAVADELHEKFIQNRQVKRTEK
;
A
#
# COMPACT_ATOMS: atom_id res chain seq x y z
N MET A 1 -0.25 -2.64 2.38
CA MET A 1 -0.89 -2.17 3.62
C MET A 1 -1.79 -0.94 3.41
N GLU A 2 -1.36 0.10 2.69
CA GLU A 2 -2.17 1.32 2.51
C GLU A 2 -3.54 1.04 1.89
N THR A 3 -3.58 0.21 0.85
CA THR A 3 -4.82 -0.25 0.22
C THR A 3 -5.78 -0.89 1.21
N LEU A 4 -5.28 -1.68 2.16
CA LEU A 4 -6.11 -2.38 3.15
C LEU A 4 -6.77 -1.41 4.13
N ILE A 5 -5.99 -0.43 4.63
CA ILE A 5 -6.51 0.62 5.51
C ILE A 5 -7.52 1.47 4.77
N ASN A 6 -7.23 1.88 3.53
CA ASN A 6 -8.14 2.67 2.71
C ASN A 6 -9.44 1.90 2.44
N LEU A 7 -9.35 0.61 2.10
CA LEU A 7 -10.52 -0.24 1.88
C LEU A 7 -11.37 -0.35 3.15
N LYS A 8 -10.77 -0.71 4.29
CA LYS A 8 -11.50 -0.81 5.56
C LYS A 8 -12.13 0.51 5.98
N PHE A 9 -11.42 1.62 5.77
CA PHE A 9 -11.94 2.97 6.03
C PHE A 9 -13.13 3.30 5.12
N LEU A 10 -13.05 2.99 3.83
CA LEU A 10 -14.17 3.20 2.89
C LEU A 10 -15.38 2.31 3.25
N LEU A 11 -15.15 1.04 3.61
CA LEU A 11 -16.18 0.10 4.06
C LEU A 11 -16.84 0.49 5.39
N SER A 12 -16.28 1.44 6.15
CA SER A 12 -16.88 1.97 7.38
C SER A 12 -17.69 3.25 7.14
N GLN A 13 -17.61 3.86 5.95
CA GLN A 13 -18.36 5.08 5.64
C GLN A 13 -19.79 4.78 5.22
N LYS A 14 -20.68 5.74 5.48
CA LYS A 14 -22.06 5.72 4.97
C LYS A 14 -22.16 6.58 3.71
N GLY A 15 -22.76 6.02 2.66
CA GLY A 15 -22.99 6.72 1.39
C GLY A 15 -21.72 6.95 0.56
N ASN A 16 -21.87 7.70 -0.54
CA ASN A 16 -20.84 7.80 -1.58
C ASN A 16 -19.86 8.97 -1.40
N ALA A 17 -20.15 9.94 -0.54
CA ALA A 17 -19.37 11.18 -0.45
C ALA A 17 -17.88 10.96 -0.17
N MET A 18 -17.51 9.94 0.62
CA MET A 18 -16.09 9.62 0.87
C MET A 18 -15.44 8.91 -0.32
N PHE A 19 -16.20 8.06 -1.04
CA PHE A 19 -15.73 7.44 -2.27
C PHE A 19 -15.47 8.49 -3.34
N ASP A 20 -16.36 9.47 -3.49
CA ASP A 20 -16.18 10.58 -4.43
C ASP A 20 -14.94 11.40 -4.09
N LYS A 21 -14.70 11.70 -2.81
CA LYS A 21 -13.47 12.37 -2.36
C LYS A 21 -12.21 11.54 -2.64
N PHE A 22 -12.28 10.23 -2.45
CA PHE A 22 -11.17 9.32 -2.76
C PHE A 22 -10.85 9.35 -4.25
N ILE A 23 -11.86 9.22 -5.11
CA ILE A 23 -11.72 9.25 -6.57
C ILE A 23 -11.17 10.61 -7.03
N GLU A 24 -11.76 11.72 -6.57
CA GLU A 24 -11.31 13.08 -6.89
C GLU A 24 -9.85 13.28 -6.51
N TYR A 25 -9.47 12.86 -5.29
CA TYR A 25 -8.09 12.94 -4.80
C TYR A 25 -7.13 12.12 -5.66
N SER A 26 -7.52 10.89 -6.00
CA SER A 26 -6.70 9.97 -6.80
C SER A 26 -6.47 10.46 -8.22
N LEU A 27 -7.37 11.27 -8.80
CA LEU A 27 -7.24 11.80 -10.17
C LEU A 27 -6.41 13.10 -10.27
N ARG A 28 -5.89 13.61 -9.15
CA ARG A 28 -5.19 14.91 -9.14
C ARG A 28 -3.88 14.86 -9.92
N GLU A 29 -3.10 13.79 -9.81
CA GLU A 29 -1.83 13.68 -10.54
C GLU A 29 -2.06 13.51 -12.05
N GLU A 30 -3.10 12.76 -12.44
CA GLU A 30 -3.55 12.62 -13.82
C GLU A 30 -3.88 13.99 -14.41
N LYS A 31 -4.63 14.82 -13.68
CA LYS A 31 -4.93 16.20 -14.12
C LYS A 31 -3.67 17.05 -14.27
N ARG A 32 -2.75 17.01 -13.30
CA ARG A 32 -1.48 17.78 -13.38
C ARG A 32 -0.63 17.34 -14.55
N LEU A 33 -0.52 16.04 -14.77
CA LEU A 33 0.22 15.48 -15.88
C LEU A 33 -0.42 15.88 -17.22
N HIS A 34 -1.74 15.81 -17.32
CA HIS A 34 -2.47 16.29 -18.51
C HIS A 34 -2.15 17.76 -18.79
N GLN A 35 -2.29 18.63 -17.79
CA GLN A 35 -1.96 20.06 -17.93
C GLN A 35 -0.51 20.28 -18.37
N LYS A 36 0.44 19.51 -17.83
CA LYS A 36 1.86 19.61 -18.22
C LYS A 36 2.10 19.15 -19.65
N ILE A 37 1.42 18.10 -20.11
CA ILE A 37 1.47 17.65 -21.50
C ILE A 37 0.94 18.75 -22.43
N GLU A 38 -0.23 19.33 -22.12
CA GLU A 38 -0.81 20.42 -22.93
C GLU A 38 0.12 21.64 -23.02
N LEU A 39 0.77 22.01 -21.91
CA LEU A 39 1.77 23.08 -21.91
C LEU A 39 2.97 22.77 -22.79
N ASN A 40 3.46 21.52 -22.76
CA ASN A 40 4.59 21.10 -23.59
C ASN A 40 4.22 21.10 -25.09
N ILE A 41 3.03 20.63 -25.44
CA ILE A 41 2.50 20.68 -26.82
C ILE A 41 2.44 22.13 -27.30
N LYS A 42 1.87 23.02 -26.49
CA LYS A 42 1.80 24.45 -26.81
C LYS A 42 3.19 25.09 -26.97
N ALA A 43 4.14 24.75 -26.10
CA ALA A 43 5.51 25.26 -26.15
C ALA A 43 6.24 24.85 -27.44
N ARG A 44 5.85 23.73 -28.07
CA ARG A 44 6.36 23.26 -29.36
C ARG A 44 5.47 23.66 -30.54
N GLY A 45 4.70 24.76 -30.42
CA GLY A 45 3.89 25.26 -31.53
C GLY A 45 2.69 24.36 -31.89
N GLY A 46 2.23 23.51 -30.97
CA GLY A 46 1.09 22.62 -31.19
C GLY A 46 1.47 21.21 -31.65
N GLU A 47 2.76 20.90 -31.81
CA GLU A 47 3.20 19.55 -32.17
C GLU A 47 3.03 18.56 -31.01
N GLU A 48 2.06 17.65 -31.17
CA GLU A 48 1.79 16.55 -30.24
C GLU A 48 2.63 15.32 -30.59
N LEU A 49 3.41 14.84 -29.62
CA LEU A 49 4.24 13.65 -29.79
C LEU A 49 3.41 12.37 -29.64
N PRO A 50 3.79 11.26 -30.29
CA PRO A 50 3.08 9.98 -30.16
C PRO A 50 2.95 9.48 -28.71
N ILE A 51 3.95 9.74 -27.86
CA ILE A 51 3.90 9.37 -26.44
C ILE A 51 2.87 10.21 -25.67
N GLU A 52 2.79 11.51 -25.94
CA GLU A 52 1.84 12.43 -25.30
C GLU A 52 0.40 12.05 -25.66
N LYS A 53 0.14 11.73 -26.92
CA LYS A 53 -1.16 11.22 -27.37
C LYS A 53 -1.57 9.95 -26.59
N ARG A 54 -0.64 9.01 -26.40
CA ARG A 54 -0.90 7.79 -25.61
C ARG A 54 -1.14 8.09 -24.12
N MET A 55 -0.37 9.00 -23.54
CA MET A 55 -0.51 9.42 -22.14
C MET A 55 -1.85 10.12 -21.91
N LYS A 56 -2.22 11.10 -22.74
CA LYS A 56 -3.53 11.77 -22.71
C LYS A 56 -4.66 10.77 -22.84
N ALA A 57 -4.60 9.85 -23.82
CA ALA A 57 -5.60 8.81 -23.96
C ALA A 57 -5.73 7.92 -22.69
N SER A 58 -4.62 7.66 -21.99
CA SER A 58 -4.65 6.93 -20.71
C SER A 58 -5.30 7.73 -19.60
N ILE A 59 -5.00 9.01 -19.50
CA ILE A 59 -5.59 9.93 -18.53
C ILE A 59 -7.10 10.05 -18.78
N GLU A 60 -7.53 10.30 -20.01
CA GLU A 60 -8.96 10.40 -20.36
C GLU A 60 -9.72 9.11 -20.05
N ARG A 61 -9.09 7.94 -20.25
CA ARG A 61 -9.70 6.67 -19.84
C ARG A 61 -9.89 6.58 -18.32
N ALA A 62 -8.94 7.09 -17.52
CA ALA A 62 -9.08 7.11 -16.08
C ALA A 62 -10.25 8.01 -15.65
N PHE A 63 -10.32 9.26 -16.15
CA PHE A 63 -11.44 10.17 -15.89
C PHE A 63 -12.80 9.56 -16.28
N LYS A 64 -12.88 9.00 -17.50
CA LYS A 64 -14.11 8.36 -18.00
C LYS A 64 -14.55 7.19 -17.12
N LYS A 65 -13.63 6.29 -16.76
CA LYS A 65 -13.95 5.12 -15.91
C LYS A 65 -14.33 5.51 -14.49
N SER A 66 -13.76 6.60 -13.99
CA SER A 66 -14.05 7.12 -12.66
C SER A 66 -15.33 7.94 -12.58
N GLY A 67 -15.94 8.32 -13.72
CA GLY A 67 -17.14 9.16 -13.75
C GLY A 67 -16.89 10.63 -13.38
N PHE A 68 -15.66 11.10 -13.55
CA PHE A 68 -15.25 12.48 -13.25
C PHE A 68 -14.86 13.23 -14.52
N THR A 69 -15.09 14.53 -14.53
CA THR A 69 -14.51 15.47 -15.50
C THR A 69 -13.29 16.17 -14.91
N HIS A 70 -12.44 16.74 -15.77
CA HIS A 70 -11.29 17.54 -15.35
C HIS A 70 -11.70 18.72 -14.45
N GLN A 71 -12.87 19.31 -14.69
CA GLN A 71 -13.37 20.47 -13.95
C GLN A 71 -13.77 20.12 -12.51
N GLN A 72 -14.18 18.87 -12.25
CA GLN A 72 -14.57 18.39 -10.93
C GLN A 72 -13.37 18.12 -10.01
N VAL A 73 -12.17 17.93 -10.58
CA VAL A 73 -10.96 17.63 -9.81
C VAL A 73 -10.21 18.93 -9.50
N ASN A 74 -9.97 19.23 -8.22
CA ASN A 74 -9.09 20.32 -7.82
C ASN A 74 -7.66 19.81 -7.60
N GLU A 75 -6.85 19.88 -8.65
CA GLU A 75 -5.46 19.42 -8.63
C GLU A 75 -4.55 20.26 -7.74
N LYS A 76 -4.93 21.48 -7.39
CA LYS A 76 -4.13 22.36 -6.52
C LYS A 76 -4.34 22.07 -5.04
N SER A 77 -5.42 21.35 -4.71
CA SER A 77 -5.72 21.00 -3.33
C SER A 77 -4.65 20.07 -2.75
N ARG A 78 -4.11 20.46 -1.59
CA ARG A 78 -3.22 19.64 -0.77
C ARG A 78 -3.97 18.83 0.29
N ALA A 79 -5.29 19.01 0.38
CA ALA A 79 -6.09 18.30 1.37
C ALA A 79 -6.18 16.80 1.03
N SER A 80 -5.90 15.96 2.01
CA SER A 80 -6.15 14.51 1.94
C SER A 80 -7.65 14.20 1.93
N TRP A 81 -8.08 13.14 1.23
CA TRP A 81 -9.50 12.78 1.08
C TRP A 81 -10.21 12.28 2.35
N GLY A 82 -9.46 11.89 3.39
CA GLY A 82 -10.01 11.39 4.66
C GLY A 82 -9.08 11.63 5.85
N GLY A 83 -8.27 12.69 5.81
CA GLY A 83 -7.16 12.90 6.75
C GLY A 83 -5.90 12.11 6.36
N SER A 84 -4.88 12.14 7.22
CA SER A 84 -3.67 11.32 7.01
C SER A 84 -4.00 9.83 7.05
N ILE A 85 -3.14 9.00 6.46
CA ILE A 85 -3.30 7.54 6.50
C ILE A 85 -3.38 7.01 7.94
N PHE A 86 -2.60 7.57 8.87
CA PHE A 86 -2.68 7.25 10.30
C PHE A 86 -4.06 7.58 10.89
N LYS A 87 -4.64 8.75 10.56
CA LYS A 87 -6.00 9.10 11.02
C LYS A 87 -7.03 8.10 10.51
N ARG A 88 -6.92 7.66 9.26
CA ARG A 88 -7.80 6.61 8.70
C ARG A 88 -7.60 5.27 9.40
N ALA A 89 -6.36 4.87 9.65
CA ALA A 89 -6.03 3.64 10.37
C ALA A 89 -6.65 3.62 11.77
N LYS A 90 -6.46 4.70 12.53
CA LYS A 90 -7.04 4.88 13.87
C LYS A 90 -8.57 4.84 13.83
N ALA A 91 -9.19 5.44 12.82
CA ALA A 91 -10.65 5.44 12.67
C ALA A 91 -11.25 4.04 12.46
N VAL A 92 -10.43 3.04 12.10
CA VAL A 92 -10.87 1.64 11.90
C VAL A 92 -10.17 0.64 12.84
N GLY A 93 -9.55 1.13 13.92
CA GLY A 93 -8.87 0.29 14.92
C GLY A 93 -7.62 -0.42 14.38
N MET A 94 -6.89 0.21 13.47
CA MET A 94 -5.69 -0.34 12.81
C MET A 94 -4.43 0.49 13.10
N GLU A 95 -4.41 1.32 14.15
CA GLU A 95 -3.25 2.16 14.51
C GLU A 95 -1.98 1.37 14.81
N ASP A 96 -2.10 0.23 15.49
CA ASP A 96 -0.95 -0.62 15.83
C ASP A 96 -0.42 -1.36 14.59
N ALA A 97 -1.34 -1.89 13.78
CA ALA A 97 -1.01 -2.49 12.49
C ALA A 97 -0.38 -1.46 11.53
N TYR A 98 -0.87 -0.21 11.54
CA TYR A 98 -0.23 0.87 10.79
C TYR A 98 1.21 1.07 11.25
N SER A 99 1.45 1.19 12.56
CA SER A 99 2.77 1.50 13.09
C SER A 99 3.78 0.38 12.79
N SER A 100 3.37 -0.87 12.99
CA SER A 100 4.23 -2.06 12.84
C SER A 100 4.42 -2.53 11.40
N ILE A 101 3.40 -2.44 10.54
CA ILE A 101 3.40 -3.02 9.19
C ILE A 101 3.59 -1.97 8.09
N MET A 102 3.34 -0.69 8.38
CA MET A 102 3.53 0.41 7.41
C MET A 102 4.53 1.44 7.88
N GLY A 103 4.36 2.01 9.08
CA GLY A 103 5.18 3.10 9.59
C GLY A 103 6.66 2.72 9.65
N LEU A 104 7.00 1.73 10.47
CA LEU A 104 8.40 1.26 10.58
C LEU A 104 8.94 0.71 9.26
N PRO A 105 8.24 -0.18 8.52
CA PRO A 105 8.78 -0.73 7.28
C PRO A 105 8.95 0.30 6.15
N SER A 106 8.21 1.43 6.16
CA SER A 106 8.36 2.49 5.15
C SER A 106 9.76 3.07 5.06
N HIS A 107 10.56 2.90 6.12
CA HIS A 107 11.98 3.23 6.16
C HIS A 107 12.74 2.65 4.96
N SER A 108 12.48 1.38 4.63
CA SER A 108 13.09 0.68 3.50
C SER A 108 12.59 1.13 2.13
N VAL A 109 11.36 1.64 2.06
CA VAL A 109 10.76 2.16 0.83
C VAL A 109 11.31 3.54 0.50
N HIS A 110 11.58 4.35 1.53
CA HIS A 110 12.03 5.73 1.39
C HIS A 110 13.54 5.91 1.59
N GLY A 111 14.28 4.82 1.85
CA GLY A 111 15.74 4.83 2.01
C GLY A 111 16.21 5.75 3.14
N ASN A 112 15.56 5.68 4.31
CA ASN A 112 15.91 6.55 5.42
C ASN A 112 17.12 6.04 6.22
N TRP A 113 17.53 6.80 7.25
CA TRP A 113 18.69 6.43 8.07
C TRP A 113 18.58 5.04 8.72
N GLN A 114 17.39 4.65 9.19
CA GLN A 114 17.19 3.33 9.78
C GLN A 114 17.44 2.22 8.75
N ASP A 115 17.00 2.41 7.50
CA ASP A 115 17.27 1.45 6.43
C ASP A 115 18.77 1.33 6.17
N LEU A 116 19.47 2.47 6.07
CA LEU A 116 20.93 2.51 5.88
C LEU A 116 21.67 1.71 6.95
N ILE A 117 21.41 1.98 8.23
CA ILE A 117 22.13 1.29 9.32
C ILE A 117 21.71 -0.17 9.52
N THR A 118 20.52 -0.55 9.07
CA THR A 118 20.01 -1.92 9.24
C THR A 118 20.47 -2.83 8.11
N ASN A 119 20.44 -2.33 6.87
CA ASN A 119 20.57 -3.16 5.67
C ASN A 119 21.83 -2.85 4.86
N HIS A 120 22.34 -1.61 4.89
CA HIS A 120 23.36 -1.14 3.93
C HIS A 120 24.71 -0.80 4.56
N LEU A 121 24.80 -0.74 5.89
CA LEU A 121 26.02 -0.37 6.61
C LEU A 121 26.38 -1.41 7.68
N LYS A 122 27.67 -1.66 7.86
CA LYS A 122 28.23 -2.33 9.04
C LYS A 122 28.79 -1.27 9.97
N TYR A 123 28.52 -1.41 11.27
CA TYR A 123 29.10 -0.55 12.30
C TYR A 123 30.32 -1.25 12.90
N GLU A 124 31.48 -0.64 12.73
CA GLU A 124 32.77 -1.21 13.10
C GLU A 124 33.16 -0.84 14.54
N GLU A 125 34.10 -1.60 15.13
CA GLU A 125 34.58 -1.37 16.50
C GLU A 125 35.23 0.02 16.69
N ASP A 126 35.85 0.56 15.64
CA ASP A 126 36.47 1.89 15.61
C ASP A 126 35.44 3.04 15.48
N ARG A 127 34.15 2.71 15.59
CA ARG A 127 33.00 3.63 15.48
C ARG A 127 32.82 4.22 14.08
N THR A 128 33.37 3.58 13.06
CA THR A 128 33.12 3.95 11.66
C THR A 128 32.02 3.08 11.03
N PHE A 129 31.57 3.50 9.84
CA PHE A 129 30.64 2.72 9.04
C PHE A 129 31.32 2.26 7.74
N THR A 130 31.14 1.00 7.39
CA THR A 130 31.53 0.46 6.08
C THR A 130 30.30 -0.03 5.31
N PRO A 131 30.32 -0.06 3.96
CA PRO A 131 29.22 -0.63 3.20
C PRO A 131 29.01 -2.11 3.51
N ASN A 132 27.76 -2.50 3.76
CA ASN A 132 27.36 -3.90 3.79
C ASN A 132 26.92 -4.34 2.39
N THR A 133 27.69 -5.21 1.74
CA THR A 133 27.35 -5.77 0.42
C THR A 133 26.74 -7.18 0.51
N ASP A 134 26.54 -7.70 1.72
CA ASP A 134 25.97 -9.02 1.93
C ASP A 134 24.44 -9.00 1.76
N TRP A 135 23.87 -10.12 1.34
CA TRP A 135 22.43 -10.29 1.32
C TRP A 135 21.87 -10.41 2.74
N ALA A 136 20.80 -9.68 3.02
CA ALA A 136 20.08 -9.83 4.28
C ALA A 136 19.37 -11.19 4.37
N ASP A 137 19.33 -11.77 5.58
CA ASP A 137 18.45 -12.90 5.89
C ASP A 137 16.98 -12.43 5.74
N SER A 138 16.28 -12.94 4.73
CA SER A 138 14.86 -12.58 4.51
C SER A 138 13.99 -13.10 5.65
N LYS A 139 13.13 -12.21 6.18
CA LYS A 139 12.21 -12.49 7.28
C LYS A 139 10.76 -12.37 6.78
N PRO A 140 9.99 -13.47 6.67
CA PRO A 140 8.64 -13.49 6.11
C PRO A 140 7.54 -12.99 7.06
N GLN A 141 7.85 -12.65 8.32
CA GLN A 141 6.85 -12.24 9.32
C GLN A 141 5.99 -11.07 8.86
N ALA A 142 6.60 -10.02 8.28
CA ALA A 142 5.84 -8.87 7.80
C ALA A 142 4.87 -9.25 6.65
N PRO A 143 5.30 -9.99 5.61
CA PRO A 143 4.39 -10.59 4.64
C PRO A 143 3.26 -11.44 5.25
N PHE A 144 3.54 -12.27 6.26
CA PHE A 144 2.51 -13.07 6.93
C PHE A 144 1.47 -12.18 7.64
N ALA A 145 1.92 -11.17 8.38
CA ALA A 145 1.01 -10.22 9.03
C ALA A 145 0.13 -9.47 8.01
N ILE A 146 0.71 -9.02 6.88
CA ILE A 146 -0.05 -8.39 5.79
C ILE A 146 -1.08 -9.38 5.21
N ALA A 147 -0.70 -10.64 5.02
CA ALA A 147 -1.58 -11.66 4.46
C ALA A 147 -2.78 -11.92 5.39
N LEU A 148 -2.56 -12.06 6.71
CA LEU A 148 -3.64 -12.22 7.69
C LEU A 148 -4.61 -11.03 7.66
N VAL A 149 -4.09 -9.80 7.69
CA VAL A 149 -4.91 -8.59 7.62
C VAL A 149 -5.69 -8.51 6.29
N SER A 150 -5.06 -8.94 5.18
CA SER A 150 -5.69 -8.98 3.87
C SER A 150 -6.86 -9.96 3.83
N VAL A 151 -6.69 -11.15 4.40
CA VAL A 151 -7.75 -12.16 4.50
C VAL A 151 -8.92 -11.63 5.33
N ALA A 152 -8.65 -11.07 6.52
CA ALA A 152 -9.69 -10.54 7.40
C ALA A 152 -10.51 -9.41 6.75
N ILE A 153 -9.84 -8.46 6.07
CA ILE A 153 -10.54 -7.37 5.36
C ILE A 153 -11.24 -7.89 4.10
N GLY A 154 -10.69 -8.90 3.43
CA GLY A 154 -11.33 -9.58 2.31
C GLY A 154 -12.66 -10.23 2.72
N GLN A 155 -12.71 -10.86 3.89
CA GLN A 155 -13.94 -11.38 4.47
C GLN A 155 -14.95 -10.25 4.76
N GLU A 156 -14.50 -9.14 5.36
CA GLU A 156 -15.37 -7.98 5.60
C GLU A 156 -15.95 -7.41 4.30
N TYR A 157 -15.16 -7.35 3.23
CA TYR A 157 -15.61 -6.95 1.90
C TYR A 157 -16.68 -7.89 1.34
N LEU A 158 -16.50 -9.21 1.44
CA LEU A 158 -17.49 -10.20 1.01
C LEU A 158 -18.82 -10.03 1.75
N GLU A 159 -18.77 -9.75 3.04
CA GLU A 159 -19.97 -9.55 3.86
C GLU A 159 -20.70 -8.24 3.50
N LYS A 160 -19.97 -7.14 3.30
CA LYS A 160 -20.55 -5.80 3.13
C LYS A 160 -20.92 -5.43 1.69
N VAL A 161 -20.12 -5.88 0.71
CA VAL A 161 -20.23 -5.39 -0.68
C VAL A 161 -20.93 -6.38 -1.59
N ILE A 162 -20.73 -7.68 -1.36
CA ILE A 162 -21.33 -8.74 -2.19
C ILE A 162 -22.07 -9.78 -1.32
N PRO A 163 -23.03 -9.35 -0.48
CA PRO A 163 -23.66 -10.22 0.51
C PRO A 163 -24.41 -11.41 -0.09
N GLU A 164 -24.94 -11.26 -1.31
CA GLU A 164 -25.78 -12.24 -2.00
C GLU A 164 -25.02 -13.05 -3.06
N TYR A 165 -23.69 -12.98 -3.09
CA TYR A 165 -22.91 -13.74 -4.07
C TYR A 165 -23.07 -15.25 -3.86
N HIS A 166 -23.48 -15.96 -4.91
CA HIS A 166 -23.83 -17.39 -4.84
C HIS A 166 -22.69 -18.30 -4.37
N GLU A 167 -21.42 -17.95 -4.60
CA GLU A 167 -20.27 -18.73 -4.11
C GLU A 167 -19.60 -18.14 -2.86
N LYS A 168 -20.27 -17.21 -2.17
CA LYS A 168 -19.72 -16.53 -0.99
C LYS A 168 -19.23 -17.50 0.08
N LYS A 169 -19.95 -18.60 0.29
CA LYS A 169 -19.58 -19.65 1.26
C LYS A 169 -18.25 -20.30 0.88
N GLN A 170 -18.08 -20.72 -0.38
CA GLN A 170 -16.86 -21.35 -0.87
C GLN A 170 -15.67 -20.40 -0.80
N ILE A 171 -15.87 -19.11 -1.10
CA ILE A 171 -14.80 -18.11 -0.96
C ILE A 171 -14.43 -17.93 0.52
N LYS A 172 -15.42 -17.83 1.41
CA LYS A 172 -15.18 -17.71 2.86
C LYS A 172 -14.38 -18.89 3.41
N GLU A 173 -14.76 -20.12 3.05
CA GLU A 173 -14.05 -21.34 3.43
C GLU A 173 -12.58 -21.34 2.94
N ARG A 174 -12.33 -20.88 1.71
CA ARG A 174 -10.97 -20.75 1.17
C ARG A 174 -10.15 -19.67 1.90
N LEU A 175 -10.79 -18.56 2.28
CA LEU A 175 -10.15 -17.52 3.07
C LEU A 175 -9.83 -18.00 4.49
N ASP A 176 -10.72 -18.76 5.12
CA ASP A 176 -10.48 -19.37 6.43
C ASP A 176 -9.33 -20.39 6.37
N ASP A 177 -9.30 -21.27 5.37
CA ASP A 177 -8.19 -22.21 5.14
C ASP A 177 -6.85 -21.46 4.93
N LEU A 178 -6.85 -20.39 4.14
CA LEU A 178 -5.66 -19.57 3.91
C LEU A 178 -5.17 -18.92 5.22
N MET A 179 -6.06 -18.40 6.05
CA MET A 179 -5.72 -17.81 7.35
C MET A 179 -5.02 -18.82 8.27
N VAL A 180 -5.52 -20.07 8.31
CA VAL A 180 -4.89 -21.16 9.07
C VAL A 180 -3.49 -21.47 8.54
N ARG A 181 -3.33 -21.59 7.22
CA ARG A 181 -2.02 -21.88 6.61
C ARG A 181 -0.99 -20.79 6.88
N ILE A 182 -1.39 -19.52 6.84
CA ILE A 182 -0.50 -18.40 7.17
C ILE A 182 -0.05 -18.50 8.63
N ALA A 183 -0.97 -18.76 9.56
CA ALA A 183 -0.63 -18.90 10.98
C ALA A 183 0.33 -20.07 11.24
N VAL A 184 0.10 -21.22 10.62
CA VAL A 184 1.00 -22.39 10.71
C VAL A 184 2.39 -22.06 10.14
N ALA A 185 2.46 -21.38 8.99
CA ALA A 185 3.72 -21.01 8.38
C ALA A 185 4.52 -20.03 9.26
N ASP A 186 3.85 -19.04 9.85
CA ASP A 186 4.47 -18.07 10.77
C ASP A 186 5.02 -18.77 12.02
N GLU A 187 4.23 -19.65 12.64
CA GLU A 187 4.66 -20.41 13.82
C GLU A 187 5.87 -21.32 13.54
N LEU A 188 5.84 -22.04 12.40
CA LEU A 188 6.96 -22.91 12.00
C LEU A 188 8.22 -22.11 11.70
N HIS A 189 8.09 -20.94 11.08
CA HIS A 189 9.22 -20.07 10.79
C HIS A 189 9.83 -19.49 12.08
N GLU A 190 8.99 -19.14 13.05
CA GLU A 190 9.46 -18.67 14.36
C GLU A 190 10.25 -19.77 15.10
N LYS A 191 9.73 -21.00 15.11
CA LYS A 191 10.47 -22.17 15.64
C LYS A 191 11.80 -22.39 14.93
N PHE A 192 11.85 -22.20 13.61
CA PHE A 192 13.08 -22.30 12.82
C PHE A 192 14.13 -21.25 13.25
N ILE A 193 13.71 -19.99 13.46
CA ILE A 193 14.62 -18.93 13.94
C ILE A 193 15.17 -19.27 15.31
N GLN A 194 14.30 -19.65 16.26
CA GLN A 194 14.70 -19.98 17.63
C GLN A 194 15.75 -21.10 17.65
N ASN A 195 15.53 -22.16 16.87
CA ASN A 195 16.48 -23.27 16.74
C ASN A 195 17.83 -22.85 16.11
N ARG A 196 17.82 -21.88 15.18
CA ARG A 196 19.05 -21.35 14.55
C ARG A 196 19.84 -20.45 15.49
N GLN A 197 19.17 -19.70 16.36
CA GLN A 197 19.83 -18.85 17.36
C GLN A 197 20.53 -19.68 18.44
N VAL A 198 19.88 -20.72 18.98
CA VAL A 198 20.47 -21.63 19.99
C VAL A 198 21.79 -22.23 19.48
N LYS A 199 21.82 -22.70 18.23
CA LYS A 199 23.04 -23.28 17.61
C LYS A 199 24.17 -22.27 17.37
N ARG A 200 23.87 -20.97 17.33
CA ARG A 200 24.89 -19.91 17.20
C ARG A 200 25.51 -19.53 18.55
N THR A 201 24.75 -19.65 19.64
CA THR A 201 25.22 -19.36 21.01
C THR A 201 26.02 -20.51 21.65
N GLU A 202 25.91 -21.73 21.11
CA GLU A 202 26.68 -22.91 21.54
C GLU A 202 28.06 -23.05 20.85
N LYS A 203 28.40 -22.13 19.94
CA LYS A 203 29.70 -22.07 19.24
C LYS A 203 30.47 -20.84 19.69
#